data_AF-A0A1H6WJA4-F1
#
_entry.id   AF-A0A1H6WJA4-F1
#
_cell.length_a   1.000
_cell.length_b   1.000
_cell.length_c   1.000
_cell.angle_alpha   90.00
_cell.angle_beta   90.00
_cell.angle_gamma   90.00
#
_symmetry.space_group_name_H-M   'P 1'
#
loop_
_entity.id
_entity.type
_entity.pdbx_description
1 polymer ?
#
loop_
_entity_poly.entity_id
_entity_poly.type
_entity_poly.pdbx_seq_one_letter_code
_entity_poly.pdbx_strand_id
1 'polypeptide(L)'
;MEYIKGIETDAIIKEGYEIEPTCIRANVSANKMLSVIQHFLEMNGEENYDFALHVSLEHYHLSGMYKAMLLAMFEHMEDVLVNDGMSTFAITAANGDVLTKDLYNEMHVTSSKIVKRYKKIFEKENMKRHDDLEFLKDQDLEVKTKRYVMDDGTDIYAVVGALKMLGMK
;
A
#
# COMPACT_ATOMS: atom_id res chain seq x y z
N MET A 1 15.96 4.87 2.82
CA MET A 1 14.71 4.53 2.11
C MET A 1 14.09 5.85 1.65
N GLU A 2 13.40 5.88 0.51
CA GLU A 2 12.68 7.08 0.08
C GLU A 2 11.30 7.13 0.75
N TYR A 3 11.03 8.17 1.53
CA TYR A 3 9.72 8.37 2.14
C TYR A 3 8.66 8.78 1.13
N ILE A 4 7.40 8.42 1.38
CA ILE A 4 6.27 8.97 0.62
C ILE A 4 6.23 10.50 0.77
N LYS A 5 5.85 11.23 -0.29
CA LYS A 5 5.95 12.71 -0.31
C LYS A 5 5.03 13.41 0.71
N GLY A 6 3.99 12.74 1.17
CA GLY A 6 3.05 13.20 2.20
C GLY A 6 3.58 13.09 3.63
N ILE A 7 4.84 12.70 3.83
CA ILE A 7 5.46 12.56 5.15
C ILE A 7 6.65 13.49 5.30
N GLU A 8 6.71 14.16 6.46
CA GLU A 8 7.83 15.00 6.88
C GLU A 8 8.38 14.45 8.20
N THR A 9 9.60 13.92 8.15
CA THR A 9 10.32 13.36 9.29
C THR A 9 11.83 13.37 9.04
N ASP A 10 12.62 13.50 10.11
CA ASP A 10 14.08 13.29 10.08
C ASP A 10 14.48 11.85 10.47
N ALA A 11 13.49 11.00 10.77
CA ALA A 11 13.73 9.60 11.11
C ALA A 11 14.44 8.89 9.95
N ILE A 12 15.35 7.98 10.29
CA ILE A 12 16.03 7.13 9.31
C ILE A 12 15.60 5.70 9.59
N ILE A 13 14.59 5.22 8.86
CA ILE A 13 14.18 3.81 8.93
C ILE A 13 14.79 2.99 7.80
N LYS A 14 15.02 1.72 8.10
CA LYS A 14 15.62 0.76 7.18
C LYS A 14 14.55 0.18 6.26
N GLU A 15 14.86 0.09 4.97
CA GLU A 15 14.05 -0.68 4.03
C GLU A 15 14.26 -2.19 4.26
N GLY A 16 13.17 -2.95 4.24
CA GLY A 16 13.21 -4.39 4.43
C GLY A 16 11.84 -4.94 4.83
N TYR A 17 11.80 -6.24 5.15
CA TYR A 17 10.59 -6.89 5.62
C TYR A 17 10.87 -7.84 6.79
N GLU A 18 9.87 -8.05 7.63
CA GLU A 18 9.85 -9.05 8.69
C GLU A 18 8.73 -10.06 8.44
N ILE A 19 8.90 -11.30 8.93
CA ILE A 19 7.89 -12.36 8.76
C ILE A 19 7.35 -12.76 10.12
N GLU A 20 6.05 -12.56 10.30
CA GLU A 20 5.26 -13.05 11.41
C GLU A 20 4.45 -14.29 10.99
N PRO A 21 3.76 -14.99 11.92
CA PRO A 21 3.00 -16.19 11.59
C PRO A 21 1.95 -16.00 10.48
N THR A 22 1.25 -14.86 10.47
CA THR A 22 0.13 -14.57 9.56
C THR A 22 0.32 -13.27 8.76
N CYS A 23 1.46 -12.59 8.94
CA CYS A 23 1.73 -11.29 8.36
C CYS A 23 3.18 -11.22 7.85
N ILE A 24 3.42 -10.51 6.76
CA ILE A 24 4.72 -9.95 6.42
C ILE A 24 4.55 -8.45 6.47
N ARG A 25 5.28 -7.77 7.35
CA ARG A 25 5.35 -6.31 7.42
C ARG A 25 6.61 -5.82 6.76
N ALA A 26 6.55 -4.68 6.08
CA ALA A 26 7.67 -4.16 5.32
C ALA A 26 7.72 -2.63 5.33
N ASN A 27 8.92 -2.09 5.47
CA ASN A 27 9.23 -0.71 5.12
C ASN A 27 9.63 -0.69 3.64
N VAL A 28 8.81 -0.09 2.78
CA VAL A 28 8.98 -0.08 1.33
C VAL A 28 9.28 1.35 0.87
N SER A 29 10.38 1.58 0.11
CA SER A 29 10.60 2.90 -0.50
C SER A 29 9.42 3.29 -1.40
N ALA A 30 9.05 4.57 -1.40
CA ALA A 30 7.89 5.07 -2.16
C ALA A 30 7.91 4.62 -3.63
N ASN A 31 9.07 4.73 -4.28
CA ASN A 31 9.30 4.31 -5.67
C ASN A 31 9.18 2.80 -5.95
N LYS A 32 9.04 1.94 -4.92
CA LYS A 32 8.86 0.49 -5.06
C LYS A 32 7.44 0.02 -4.78
N MET A 33 6.58 0.86 -4.22
CA MET A 33 5.26 0.44 -3.75
C MET A 33 4.36 -0.07 -4.89
N LEU A 34 4.37 0.58 -6.06
CA LEU A 34 3.63 0.07 -7.22
C LEU A 34 4.10 -1.32 -7.63
N SER A 35 5.42 -1.54 -7.67
CA SER A 35 5.96 -2.86 -8.03
C SER A 35 5.54 -3.93 -7.02
N VAL A 36 5.54 -3.61 -5.72
CA VAL A 36 5.01 -4.49 -4.66
C VAL A 36 3.53 -4.85 -4.91
N ILE A 37 2.70 -3.87 -5.28
CA ILE A 37 1.29 -4.08 -5.62
C ILE A 37 1.15 -4.99 -6.83
N GLN A 38 1.91 -4.72 -7.90
CA GLN A 38 1.90 -5.53 -9.12
C GLN A 38 2.27 -6.99 -8.84
N HIS A 39 3.33 -7.25 -8.06
CA HIS A 39 3.72 -8.61 -7.69
C HIS A 39 2.65 -9.32 -6.85
N PHE A 40 1.95 -8.61 -5.96
CA PHE A 40 0.83 -9.19 -5.21
C PHE A 40 -0.32 -9.63 -6.14
N LEU A 41 -0.68 -8.78 -7.10
CA LEU A 41 -1.71 -9.10 -8.10
C LEU A 41 -1.27 -10.25 -9.03
N GLU A 42 0.02 -10.32 -9.40
CA GLU A 42 0.57 -11.46 -10.15
C GLU A 42 0.45 -12.78 -9.40
N MET A 43 0.76 -12.77 -8.09
CA MET A 43 0.72 -13.98 -7.27
C MET A 43 -0.69 -14.49 -7.00
N ASN A 44 -1.71 -13.64 -7.13
CA ASN A 44 -3.11 -13.96 -6.86
C ASN A 44 -3.98 -14.13 -8.11
N GLY A 45 -3.46 -13.86 -9.31
CA GLY A 45 -4.12 -14.16 -10.58
C GLY A 45 -5.16 -13.11 -11.02
N GLU A 46 -6.03 -13.48 -11.96
CA GLU A 46 -7.03 -12.58 -12.57
C GLU A 46 -8.40 -12.61 -11.88
N GLU A 47 -8.45 -13.12 -10.65
CA GLU A 47 -9.68 -13.23 -9.88
C GLU A 47 -10.25 -11.85 -9.49
N ASN A 48 -11.45 -11.85 -8.90
CA ASN A 48 -12.06 -10.63 -8.38
C ASN A 48 -11.31 -10.17 -7.12
N TYR A 49 -11.01 -8.88 -7.07
CA TYR A 49 -10.40 -8.21 -5.93
C TYR A 49 -11.37 -7.17 -5.35
N ASP A 50 -11.22 -6.94 -4.05
CA ASP A 50 -11.86 -5.82 -3.38
C ASP A 50 -10.79 -4.79 -3.00
N PHE A 51 -11.12 -3.51 -3.19
CA PHE A 51 -10.28 -2.37 -2.85
C PHE A 51 -10.96 -1.53 -1.78
N ALA A 52 -10.31 -1.42 -0.62
CA ALA A 52 -10.75 -0.56 0.48
C ALA A 52 -9.79 0.63 0.59
N LEU A 53 -10.34 1.86 0.57
CA LEU A 53 -9.58 3.09 0.69
C LEU A 53 -10.05 3.87 1.92
N HIS A 54 -9.11 4.29 2.75
CA HIS A 54 -9.35 5.05 3.95
C HIS A 54 -8.74 6.43 3.75
N VAL A 55 -9.52 7.48 3.96
CA VAL A 55 -9.06 8.88 3.86
C VAL A 55 -9.57 9.62 5.09
N SER A 56 -8.66 9.96 6.01
CA SER A 56 -9.04 10.54 7.31
C SER A 56 -10.06 9.64 8.05
N LEU A 57 -11.29 10.13 8.29
CA LEU A 57 -12.38 9.40 8.96
C LEU A 57 -13.32 8.65 7.99
N GLU A 58 -13.08 8.76 6.68
CA GLU A 58 -13.94 8.18 5.66
C GLU A 58 -13.40 6.83 5.18
N HIS A 59 -14.32 5.89 4.96
CA HIS A 59 -14.03 4.54 4.52
C HIS A 59 -14.78 4.26 3.24
N TYR A 60 -14.05 3.83 2.22
CA TYR A 60 -14.57 3.59 0.89
C TYR A 60 -14.29 2.16 0.46
N HIS A 61 -15.24 1.57 -0.25
CA HIS A 61 -15.11 0.20 -0.74
C HIS A 61 -15.52 0.07 -2.21
N LEU A 62 -14.70 -0.63 -2.98
CA LEU A 62 -14.97 -1.01 -4.35
C LEU A 62 -14.73 -2.51 -4.52
N SER A 63 -15.78 -3.26 -4.83
CA SER A 63 -15.76 -4.72 -4.89
C SER A 63 -15.78 -5.26 -6.31
N GLY A 64 -15.23 -6.46 -6.50
CA GLY A 64 -15.37 -7.20 -7.77
C GLY A 64 -14.53 -6.62 -8.91
N MET A 65 -13.38 -6.03 -8.59
CA MET A 65 -12.44 -5.52 -9.58
C MET A 65 -11.60 -6.65 -10.16
N TYR A 66 -11.53 -6.74 -11.50
CA TYR A 66 -10.55 -7.61 -12.14
C TYR A 66 -9.13 -7.02 -12.00
N LYS A 67 -8.11 -7.90 -12.01
CA LYS A 67 -6.69 -7.51 -11.97
C LYS A 67 -6.35 -6.36 -12.93
N ALA A 68 -6.80 -6.43 -14.19
CA ALA A 68 -6.51 -5.42 -15.20
C ALA A 68 -7.08 -4.03 -14.84
N MET A 69 -8.24 -3.99 -14.19
CA MET A 69 -8.86 -2.74 -13.74
C MET A 69 -8.12 -2.13 -12.55
N LEU A 70 -7.66 -2.96 -11.60
CA LEU A 70 -6.80 -2.51 -10.51
C LEU A 70 -5.46 -1.98 -11.02
N LEU A 71 -4.83 -2.68 -11.97
CA LEU A 71 -3.58 -2.22 -12.57
C LEU A 71 -3.75 -0.87 -13.26
N ALA A 72 -4.78 -0.72 -14.11
CA ALA A 72 -5.06 0.55 -14.76
C ALA A 72 -5.35 1.68 -13.75
N MET A 73 -6.08 1.38 -12.67
CA MET A 73 -6.31 2.33 -11.57
C MET A 73 -4.99 2.80 -10.96
N PHE A 74 -4.10 1.88 -10.59
CA PHE A 74 -2.80 2.25 -10.01
C PHE A 74 -1.90 2.95 -11.04
N GLU A 75 -1.84 2.53 -12.29
CA GLU A 75 -1.06 3.22 -13.34
C GLU A 75 -1.48 4.69 -13.53
N HIS A 76 -2.76 5.02 -13.31
CA HIS A 76 -3.26 6.39 -13.44
C HIS A 76 -3.27 7.19 -12.13
N MET A 77 -3.29 6.53 -10.98
CA MET A 77 -3.53 7.17 -9.67
C MET A 77 -2.43 6.87 -8.63
N GLU A 78 -1.39 6.10 -8.99
CA GLU A 78 -0.28 5.69 -8.12
C GLU A 78 0.30 6.88 -7.38
N ASP A 79 0.62 7.95 -8.10
CA ASP A 79 1.30 9.11 -7.53
C ASP A 79 0.55 9.62 -6.30
N VAL A 80 -0.78 9.68 -6.35
CA VAL A 80 -1.61 10.10 -5.23
C VAL A 80 -1.78 8.98 -4.20
N LEU A 81 -2.16 7.77 -4.63
CA LEU A 81 -2.44 6.65 -3.72
C LEU A 81 -1.22 6.24 -2.88
N VAL A 82 -0.02 6.32 -3.45
CA VAL A 82 1.25 6.01 -2.78
C VAL A 82 1.72 7.17 -1.94
N ASN A 83 1.75 8.39 -2.49
CA ASN A 83 2.44 9.50 -1.83
C ASN A 83 1.60 10.23 -0.79
N ASP A 84 0.28 10.04 -0.77
CA ASP A 84 -0.57 10.73 0.17
C ASP A 84 -0.35 10.26 1.62
N GLY A 85 -0.09 11.23 2.50
CA GLY A 85 0.17 10.98 3.92
C GLY A 85 -1.09 10.83 4.75
N MET A 86 -2.27 11.04 4.16
CA MET A 86 -3.57 11.03 4.84
C MET A 86 -4.44 9.82 4.50
N SER A 87 -3.95 8.93 3.64
CA SER A 87 -4.70 7.78 3.17
C SER A 87 -3.95 6.46 3.31
N THR A 88 -4.72 5.41 3.51
CA THR A 88 -4.28 4.02 3.53
C THR A 88 -5.24 3.21 2.68
N PHE A 89 -4.79 2.08 2.15
CA PHE A 89 -5.66 1.22 1.35
C PHE A 89 -5.30 -0.25 1.51
N ALA A 90 -6.27 -1.10 1.23
CA ALA A 90 -6.12 -2.54 1.20
C ALA A 90 -6.68 -3.12 -0.11
N ILE A 91 -5.98 -4.13 -0.63
CA ILE A 91 -6.39 -4.95 -1.77
C ILE A 91 -6.59 -6.36 -1.25
N THR A 92 -7.83 -6.83 -1.27
CA THR A 92 -8.20 -8.19 -0.88
C THR A 92 -8.36 -9.05 -2.12
N ALA A 93 -7.58 -10.12 -2.23
CA ALA A 93 -7.74 -11.13 -3.27
C ALA A 93 -8.92 -12.06 -2.96
N ALA A 94 -9.51 -12.71 -3.97
CA ALA A 94 -10.63 -13.64 -3.79
C ALA A 94 -10.31 -14.82 -2.85
N ASN A 95 -9.04 -15.17 -2.67
CA ASN A 95 -8.62 -16.20 -1.71
C ASN A 95 -8.55 -15.71 -0.24
N GLY A 96 -8.87 -14.44 0.02
CA GLY A 96 -8.89 -13.79 1.32
C GLY A 96 -7.56 -13.20 1.78
N ASP A 97 -6.49 -13.30 0.98
CA ASP A 97 -5.22 -12.65 1.30
C ASP A 97 -5.30 -11.16 1.00
N VAL A 98 -4.62 -10.35 1.82
CA VAL A 98 -4.72 -8.88 1.77
C VAL A 98 -3.34 -8.26 1.66
N LEU A 99 -3.15 -7.36 0.70
CA LEU A 99 -2.05 -6.40 0.68
C LEU A 99 -2.56 -5.05 1.17
N THR A 100 -1.88 -4.45 2.14
CA THR A 100 -2.22 -3.13 2.66
C THR A 100 -1.05 -2.18 2.47
N LYS A 101 -1.33 -0.96 2.04
CA LYS A 101 -0.49 0.22 2.24
C LYS A 101 -1.02 0.93 3.48
N ASP A 102 -0.23 0.94 4.55
CA ASP A 102 -0.57 1.54 5.83
C ASP A 102 -0.02 2.98 5.89
N LEU A 103 0.06 3.56 7.09
CA LEU A 103 0.71 4.83 7.32
C LEU A 103 2.17 4.80 6.88
N TYR A 104 2.67 5.97 6.48
CA TYR A 104 4.06 6.17 6.09
C TYR A 104 4.46 5.29 4.90
N ASN A 105 5.55 4.55 5.06
CA ASN A 105 6.12 3.65 4.08
C ASN A 105 5.85 2.18 4.40
N GLU A 106 4.93 1.91 5.31
CA GLU A 106 4.61 0.54 5.72
C GLU A 106 3.65 -0.09 4.72
N MET A 107 4.03 -1.29 4.25
CA MET A 107 3.11 -2.19 3.57
C MET A 107 3.11 -3.52 4.29
N HIS A 108 1.98 -4.22 4.27
CA HIS A 108 1.93 -5.57 4.81
C HIS A 108 1.06 -6.50 3.98
N VAL A 109 1.43 -7.79 4.01
CA VAL A 109 0.64 -8.86 3.41
C VAL A 109 0.15 -9.79 4.52
N THR A 110 -1.16 -9.97 4.62
CA THR A 110 -1.75 -10.96 5.52
C THR A 110 -2.31 -12.14 4.73
N SER A 111 -2.23 -13.33 5.32
CA SER A 111 -2.79 -14.54 4.74
C SER A 111 -3.21 -15.52 5.83
N SER A 112 -4.41 -16.07 5.69
CA SER A 112 -4.89 -17.16 6.56
C SER A 112 -4.25 -18.52 6.25
N LYS A 113 -3.48 -18.62 5.15
CA LYS A 113 -2.86 -19.86 4.66
C LYS A 113 -1.34 -19.86 4.91
N ILE A 114 -0.56 -19.43 3.92
CA ILE A 114 0.91 -19.52 3.93
C ILE A 114 1.47 -18.15 3.59
N VAL A 115 1.56 -17.27 4.58
CA VAL A 115 2.05 -15.90 4.37
C VAL A 115 3.49 -15.87 3.83
N LYS A 116 4.31 -16.86 4.21
CA LYS A 116 5.72 -17.00 3.76
C LYS A 116 5.88 -17.04 2.25
N ARG A 117 4.84 -17.39 1.47
CA ARG A 117 4.90 -17.36 0.00
C ARG A 117 5.16 -15.94 -0.53
N TYR A 118 4.63 -14.93 0.18
CA TYR A 118 4.67 -13.53 -0.23
C TYR A 118 6.01 -12.83 0.02
N LYS A 119 6.96 -13.48 0.73
CA LYS A 119 8.32 -12.94 0.86
C LYS A 119 8.98 -12.66 -0.50
N LYS A 120 8.60 -13.43 -1.53
CA LYS A 120 9.07 -13.27 -2.91
C LYS A 120 8.73 -11.90 -3.50
N ILE A 121 7.63 -11.25 -3.07
CA ILE A 121 7.27 -9.90 -3.51
C ILE A 121 8.41 -8.93 -3.15
N PHE A 122 8.82 -8.96 -1.89
CA PHE A 122 9.85 -8.07 -1.37
C PHE A 122 11.26 -8.46 -1.84
N GLU A 123 11.55 -9.77 -1.98
CA GLU A 123 12.82 -10.26 -2.51
C GLU A 123 13.05 -9.81 -3.97
N LYS A 124 12.01 -9.77 -4.82
CA LYS A 124 12.10 -9.24 -6.20
C LYS A 124 12.48 -7.76 -6.23
N GLU A 125 12.07 -6.99 -5.22
CA GLU A 125 12.39 -5.57 -5.05
C GLU A 125 13.72 -5.33 -4.32
N ASN A 126 14.56 -6.37 -4.23
CA ASN A 126 15.88 -6.37 -3.57
C ASN A 126 15.81 -6.00 -2.07
N MET A 127 14.66 -6.20 -1.43
CA MET A 127 14.50 -5.99 0.01
C MET A 127 14.98 -7.21 0.77
N LYS A 128 15.63 -6.98 1.92
CA LYS A 128 16.14 -8.06 2.77
C LYS A 128 15.20 -8.30 3.95
N ARG A 129 15.17 -9.56 4.40
CA ARG A 129 14.53 -9.91 5.66
C ARG A 129 15.34 -9.36 6.84
N HIS A 130 14.64 -8.80 7.82
CA HIS A 130 15.15 -8.45 9.14
C HIS A 130 14.25 -9.09 10.21
N ASP A 131 14.84 -9.51 11.33
CA ASP A 131 14.09 -10.07 12.47
C ASP A 131 13.80 -8.98 13.53
N ASP A 132 14.34 -7.78 13.34
CA ASP A 132 14.32 -6.60 14.20
C ASP A 132 14.03 -5.33 13.37
N LEU A 133 13.05 -5.40 12.47
CA LEU A 133 12.70 -4.27 11.61
C LEU A 133 11.94 -3.22 12.41
N GLU A 134 12.49 -2.01 12.51
CA GLU A 134 11.79 -0.89 13.15
C GLU A 134 10.87 -0.17 12.15
N PHE A 135 9.64 0.13 12.57
CA PHE A 135 8.67 0.88 11.79
C PHE A 135 8.47 2.26 12.39
N LEU A 136 8.28 3.26 11.53
CA LEU A 136 8.13 4.65 11.98
C LEU A 136 6.94 4.84 12.93
N LYS A 137 5.84 4.12 12.72
CA LYS A 137 4.63 4.21 13.57
C LYS A 137 4.82 3.67 14.98
N ASP A 138 5.84 2.84 15.17
CA ASP A 138 6.17 2.22 16.45
C ASP A 138 7.21 3.06 17.23
N GLN A 139 7.68 4.18 16.65
CA GLN A 139 8.64 5.10 17.27
C GLN A 139 7.95 6.29 17.93
N ASP A 140 8.47 6.73 19.07
CA ASP A 140 8.02 7.94 19.77
C ASP A 140 8.69 9.19 19.16
N LEU A 141 8.34 9.49 17.91
CA LEU A 141 8.86 10.61 17.14
C LEU A 141 7.72 11.48 16.61
N GLU A 142 7.97 12.79 16.52
CA GLU A 142 7.07 13.69 15.81
C GLU A 142 7.17 13.41 14.30
N VAL A 143 6.07 12.92 13.73
CA VAL A 143 5.94 12.69 12.28
C VAL A 143 4.77 13.53 11.78
N LYS A 144 5.03 14.43 10.85
CA LYS A 144 3.98 15.23 10.22
C LYS A 144 3.51 14.54 8.96
N THR A 145 2.20 14.36 8.87
CA THR A 145 1.55 13.88 7.66
C THR A 145 0.83 15.04 6.98
N LYS A 146 0.83 15.03 5.64
CA LYS A 146 0.12 16.01 4.83
C LYS A 146 -0.51 15.34 3.63
N ARG A 147 -1.55 15.98 3.12
CA ARG A 147 -2.13 15.63 1.84
C ARG A 147 -1.10 15.85 0.73
N TYR A 148 -0.95 14.87 -0.14
CA TYR A 148 -0.19 15.04 -1.37
C TYR A 148 -1.08 15.61 -2.48
N VAL A 149 -0.57 16.59 -3.21
CA VAL A 149 -1.25 17.25 -4.32
C VAL A 149 -0.29 17.29 -5.49
N MET A 150 -0.72 16.78 -6.65
CA MET A 150 0.02 16.81 -7.90
C MET A 150 0.09 18.23 -8.47
N ASP A 151 0.99 18.45 -9.43
CA ASP A 151 1.16 19.76 -10.08
C ASP A 151 -0.10 20.28 -10.79
N ASP A 152 -0.97 19.37 -11.26
CA ASP A 152 -2.26 19.69 -11.88
C ASP A 152 -3.40 19.92 -10.88
N GLY A 153 -3.11 19.81 -9.58
CA GLY A 153 -4.09 19.95 -8.49
C GLY A 153 -4.80 18.66 -8.10
N THR A 154 -4.50 17.52 -8.74
CA THR A 154 -5.07 16.22 -8.38
C THR A 154 -4.60 15.79 -6.99
N ASP A 155 -5.55 15.39 -6.14
CA ASP A 155 -5.31 14.92 -4.78
C ASP A 155 -6.13 13.67 -4.46
N ILE A 156 -6.06 13.19 -3.22
CA ILE A 156 -6.77 11.98 -2.80
C ILE A 156 -8.30 12.09 -2.92
N TYR A 157 -8.88 13.29 -2.79
CA TYR A 157 -10.32 13.49 -2.94
C TYR A 157 -10.75 13.44 -4.40
N ALA A 158 -9.90 13.89 -5.33
CA ALA A 158 -10.10 13.68 -6.76
C ALA A 158 -10.08 12.19 -7.12
N VAL A 159 -9.15 11.42 -6.55
CA VAL A 159 -9.10 9.95 -6.69
C VAL A 159 -10.39 9.31 -6.18
N VAL A 160 -10.85 9.65 -4.97
CA VAL A 160 -12.13 9.18 -4.43
C VAL A 160 -13.30 9.50 -5.36
N GLY A 161 -13.34 10.72 -5.91
CA GLY A 161 -14.36 11.13 -6.88
C GLY A 161 -14.37 10.25 -8.13
N ALA A 162 -13.20 9.98 -8.71
CA ALA A 162 -13.07 9.08 -9.85
C ALA A 162 -13.48 7.64 -9.53
N LEU A 163 -13.10 7.12 -8.36
CA LEU A 163 -13.47 5.77 -7.94
C LEU A 163 -14.98 5.64 -7.64
N LYS A 164 -15.64 6.69 -7.16
CA LYS A 164 -17.11 6.72 -7.02
C LYS A 164 -17.82 6.54 -8.37
N MET A 165 -17.25 7.06 -9.46
CA MET A 165 -17.77 6.81 -10.82
C MET A 165 -17.62 5.35 -11.26
N LEU A 166 -16.69 4.61 -10.67
CA LEU A 166 -16.50 3.17 -10.87
C LEU A 166 -17.35 2.31 -9.93
N GLY A 167 -18.18 2.93 -9.09
CA GLY A 167 -19.08 2.24 -8.16
C GLY A 167 -18.58 2.12 -6.73
N MET A 168 -17.51 2.84 -6.36
CA MET A 168 -17.03 2.93 -4.98
C MET A 168 -18.11 3.56 -4.10
N LYS A 169 -18.34 2.98 -2.92
CA LYS A 169 -19.30 3.45 -1.92
C LYS A 169 -18.60 3.88 -0.65
#